data_AF-A0A1L8CMJ9-F1
#
_entry.id   AF-A0A1L8CMJ9-F1
#
_cell.length_a   1.000
_cell.length_b   1.000
_cell.length_c   1.000
_cell.angle_alpha   90.00
_cell.angle_beta   90.00
_cell.angle_gamma   90.00
#
_symmetry.space_group_name_H-M   'P 1'
#
loop_
_entity.id
_entity.type
_entity.pdbx_description
1 polymer ?
#
loop_
_entity_poly.entity_id
_entity_poly.type
_entity_poly.pdbx_seq_one_letter_code
_entity_poly.pdbx_strand_id
1 'polypeptide(L)'
;MREATGISERRACGLAGISRTVMNHEPKPDGDAELRNKIVDLAQVRKRFGYRRIHAMLRREGIMVNSKRVYRLYTEENLSVRRRRRKKGIAVEREPLVLPDAPNEVWSMDFVMDRLANR
;
A
#
# COMPACT_ATOMS: atom_id res chain seq x y z
N MET A 1 7.96 -26.17 -26.95
CA MET A 1 8.61 -27.48 -26.68
C MET A 1 8.09 -28.57 -27.60
N ARG A 2 6.78 -28.86 -27.65
CA ARG A 2 6.21 -29.97 -28.46
C ARG A 2 6.54 -29.92 -29.96
N GLU A 3 6.69 -28.74 -30.55
CA GLU A 3 6.96 -28.58 -32.00
C GLU A 3 8.43 -28.25 -32.32
N ALA A 4 9.25 -27.90 -31.32
CA ALA A 4 10.58 -27.33 -31.53
C ALA A 4 11.73 -28.32 -31.24
N THR A 5 11.43 -29.49 -30.66
CA THR A 5 12.46 -30.45 -30.25
C THR A 5 12.13 -31.85 -30.74
N GLY A 6 13.09 -32.54 -31.37
CA GLY A 6 12.95 -33.94 -31.81
C GLY A 6 12.92 -34.99 -30.68
N ILE A 7 12.75 -34.57 -29.42
CA ILE A 7 12.71 -35.45 -28.24
C ILE A 7 11.33 -35.39 -27.58
N SER A 8 10.94 -36.48 -26.92
CA SER A 8 9.66 -36.56 -26.23
C SER A 8 9.57 -35.56 -25.06
N GLU A 9 8.36 -35.05 -24.81
CA GLU A 9 8.09 -34.11 -23.71
C GLU A 9 8.59 -34.64 -22.35
N ARG A 10 8.49 -35.95 -22.12
CA ARG A 10 9.01 -36.62 -20.92
C ARG A 10 10.53 -36.47 -20.79
N ARG A 11 11.27 -36.66 -21.88
CA ARG A 11 12.73 -36.53 -21.90
C ARG A 11 13.14 -35.06 -21.76
N ALA A 12 12.44 -34.15 -22.44
CA ALA A 12 12.67 -32.71 -22.32
C ALA A 12 12.45 -32.21 -20.88
N CYS A 13 11.32 -32.59 -20.25
CA CYS A 13 11.04 -32.24 -18.85
C CYS A 13 12.05 -32.85 -17.88
N GLY A 14 12.48 -34.10 -18.12
CA GLY A 14 13.52 -34.75 -17.33
C GLY A 14 14.87 -34.04 -17.40
N LEU A 15 15.28 -33.60 -18.60
CA LEU A 15 16.51 -32.81 -18.79
C LEU A 15 16.41 -31.41 -18.16
N ALA A 16 15.24 -30.79 -18.22
CA ALA A 16 14.98 -29.46 -17.66
C ALA A 16 14.72 -29.46 -16.13
N GLY A 17 14.60 -30.63 -15.50
CA GLY A 17 14.35 -30.74 -14.06
C GLY A 17 12.97 -30.27 -13.60
N ILE A 18 11.99 -30.16 -14.52
CA ILE A 18 10.62 -29.72 -14.21
C ILE A 18 9.63 -30.87 -14.38
N SER A 19 8.56 -30.87 -13.60
CA SER A 19 7.49 -31.85 -13.79
C SER A 19 6.64 -31.50 -15.02
N ARG A 20 6.12 -32.53 -15.70
CA ARG A 20 5.18 -32.35 -16.83
C ARG A 20 3.90 -31.60 -16.41
N THR A 21 3.48 -31.75 -15.16
CA THR A 21 2.28 -31.05 -14.64
C THR A 21 2.51 -29.54 -14.56
N VAL A 22 3.70 -29.12 -14.14
CA VAL A 22 4.09 -27.70 -14.12
C VAL A 22 4.25 -27.17 -15.55
N MET A 23 4.85 -27.96 -16.45
CA MET A 23 5.01 -27.58 -17.86
C MET A 23 3.66 -27.38 -18.58
N ASN A 24 2.65 -28.16 -18.24
CA ASN A 24 1.31 -28.08 -18.82
C ASN A 24 0.34 -27.23 -17.96
N HIS A 25 0.84 -26.57 -16.92
CA HIS A 25 -0.02 -25.75 -16.07
C HIS A 25 -0.37 -24.45 -16.79
N GLU A 26 -1.65 -24.28 -17.09
CA GLU A 26 -2.17 -23.00 -17.57
C GLU A 26 -2.55 -22.11 -16.39
N PRO A 27 -2.01 -20.88 -16.30
CA PRO A 27 -2.39 -19.95 -15.24
C PRO A 27 -3.86 -19.57 -15.38
N LYS A 28 -4.59 -19.56 -14.27
CA LYS A 28 -5.99 -19.13 -14.25
C LYS A 28 -6.07 -17.61 -14.46
N PRO A 29 -7.08 -17.11 -15.20
CA PRO A 29 -7.30 -15.68 -15.35
C PRO A 29 -7.60 -15.03 -13.98
N ASP A 30 -7.17 -13.77 -13.82
CA ASP A 30 -7.43 -13.00 -12.60
C ASP A 30 -8.92 -12.72 -12.47
N GLY A 31 -9.59 -13.44 -11.57
CA GLY A 31 -11.01 -13.23 -11.26
C GLY A 31 -11.32 -11.89 -10.59
N ASP A 32 -10.29 -11.11 -10.23
CA ASP A 32 -10.44 -9.76 -9.68
C ASP A 32 -10.29 -8.65 -10.74
N ALA A 33 -10.00 -8.96 -12.01
CA ALA A 33 -9.66 -7.96 -13.03
C ALA A 33 -10.72 -6.85 -13.21
N GLU A 34 -12.00 -7.22 -13.33
CA GLU A 34 -13.10 -6.26 -13.46
C GLU A 34 -13.24 -5.36 -12.23
N LEU A 35 -13.15 -5.96 -11.04
CA LEU A 35 -13.26 -5.23 -9.78
C LEU A 35 -12.06 -4.29 -9.57
N ARG A 36 -10.86 -4.75 -9.95
CA ARG A 36 -9.61 -3.96 -9.91
C ARG A 36 -9.74 -2.72 -10.77
N ASN A 37 -10.14 -2.87 -12.03
CA ASN A 37 -10.36 -1.74 -12.95
C ASN A 37 -11.35 -0.74 -12.36
N LYS A 38 -12.48 -1.23 -11.83
CA LYS A 38 -13.50 -0.35 -11.23
C LYS A 38 -13.01 0.38 -9.99
N ILE A 39 -12.20 -0.26 -9.14
CA ILE A 39 -11.56 0.38 -8.00
C ILE A 39 -10.60 1.48 -8.46
N VAL A 40 -9.81 1.21 -9.50
CA VAL A 40 -8.87 2.18 -10.09
C VAL A 40 -9.62 3.38 -10.65
N ASP A 41 -10.69 3.15 -11.42
CA ASP A 41 -11.52 4.24 -11.99
C ASP A 41 -12.09 5.15 -10.89
N LEU A 42 -12.71 4.54 -9.85
CA LEU A 42 -13.25 5.29 -8.72
C LEU A 42 -12.16 6.06 -7.95
N ALA A 43 -10.96 5.48 -7.81
CA ALA A 43 -9.84 6.12 -7.16
C ALA A 43 -9.27 7.27 -8.01
N GLN A 44 -9.25 7.15 -9.33
CA GLN A 44 -8.78 8.19 -10.24
C GLN A 44 -9.71 9.41 -10.25
N VAL A 45 -11.03 9.18 -10.28
CA VAL A 45 -12.03 10.26 -10.18
C VAL A 45 -11.94 10.96 -8.82
N ARG A 46 -11.67 10.22 -7.74
CA ARG A 46 -11.64 10.75 -6.37
C ARG A 46 -10.35 10.40 -5.64
N LYS A 47 -9.23 10.99 -6.09
CA LYS A 47 -7.86 10.69 -5.60
C LYS A 47 -7.65 10.76 -4.09
N ARG A 48 -8.49 11.47 -3.33
CA ARG A 48 -8.38 11.57 -1.86
C ARG A 48 -9.12 10.45 -1.11
N PHE A 49 -9.83 9.58 -1.81
CA PHE A 49 -10.63 8.54 -1.16
C PHE A 49 -9.76 7.33 -0.84
N GLY A 50 -9.82 6.90 0.42
CA GLY A 50 -9.29 5.60 0.82
C GLY A 50 -10.26 4.46 0.51
N TYR A 51 -9.77 3.22 0.67
CA TYR A 51 -10.53 2.00 0.36
C TYR A 51 -11.92 1.94 1.02
N ARG A 52 -12.10 2.48 2.24
CA ARG A 52 -13.41 2.49 2.94
C ARG A 52 -14.45 3.32 2.19
N ARG A 53 -14.06 4.45 1.59
CA ARG A 53 -14.97 5.29 0.80
C ARG A 53 -15.26 4.66 -0.56
N ILE A 54 -14.26 4.01 -1.17
CA ILE A 54 -14.45 3.26 -2.42
C ILE A 54 -15.40 2.07 -2.19
N HIS A 55 -15.21 1.31 -1.12
CA HIS A 55 -16.10 0.21 -0.72
C HIS A 55 -17.55 0.67 -0.55
N ALA A 56 -17.77 1.84 0.09
CA ALA A 56 -19.11 2.41 0.22
C ALA A 56 -19.71 2.81 -1.14
N MET A 57 -18.92 3.27 -2.11
CA MET A 57 -19.39 3.58 -3.47
C MET A 57 -19.73 2.31 -4.25
N LEU A 58 -18.87 1.28 -4.17
CA LEU A 58 -19.16 -0.02 -4.77
C LEU A 58 -20.48 -0.61 -4.26
N ARG A 59 -20.77 -0.49 -2.95
CA ARG A 59 -22.07 -0.90 -2.40
C ARG A 59 -23.25 -0.08 -2.93
N ARG A 60 -23.07 1.23 -3.13
CA ARG A 60 -24.14 2.09 -3.71
C ARG A 60 -24.45 1.73 -5.16
N GLU A 61 -23.46 1.20 -5.88
CA GLU A 61 -23.61 0.68 -7.23
C GLU A 61 -24.11 -0.79 -7.26
N GLY A 62 -24.49 -1.35 -6.12
CA GLY A 62 -25.01 -2.72 -6.01
C GLY A 62 -23.94 -3.82 -5.95
N ILE A 63 -22.65 -3.45 -5.94
CA ILE A 63 -21.55 -4.42 -5.91
C ILE A 63 -21.25 -4.81 -4.46
N MET A 64 -21.73 -6.00 -4.07
CA MET A 64 -21.55 -6.54 -2.72
C MET A 64 -20.21 -7.25 -2.57
N VAL A 65 -19.17 -6.46 -2.26
CA VAL A 65 -17.81 -6.98 -2.00
C VAL A 65 -17.45 -6.87 -0.53
N ASN A 66 -16.65 -7.82 -0.03
CA ASN A 66 -16.02 -7.71 1.28
C ASN A 66 -15.02 -6.54 1.28
N SER A 67 -15.05 -5.73 2.34
CA SER A 67 -14.13 -4.60 2.52
C SER A 67 -12.65 -5.03 2.54
N LYS A 68 -12.34 -6.25 3.01
CA LYS A 68 -10.98 -6.81 2.99
C LYS A 68 -10.48 -7.05 1.56
N ARG A 69 -11.36 -7.51 0.66
CA ARG A 69 -11.01 -7.73 -0.76
C ARG A 69 -10.74 -6.40 -1.46
N VAL A 70 -11.55 -5.38 -1.19
CA VAL A 70 -11.32 -4.02 -1.70
C VAL A 70 -10.02 -3.44 -1.16
N TYR A 71 -9.74 -3.62 0.14
CA TYR A 71 -8.48 -3.18 0.74
C TYR A 71 -7.27 -3.82 0.06
N ARG A 72 -7.27 -5.15 -0.13
CA ARG A 72 -6.19 -5.87 -0.81
C ARG A 72 -5.92 -5.32 -2.21
N LEU A 73 -6.96 -5.25 -3.05
CA LEU A 73 -6.82 -4.74 -4.43
C LEU A 73 -6.37 -3.29 -4.45
N TYR A 74 -6.90 -2.46 -3.55
CA TYR A 74 -6.48 -1.05 -3.43
C TYR A 74 -5.00 -0.90 -3.05
N THR A 75 -4.48 -1.80 -2.19
CA THR A 75 -3.06 -1.80 -1.81
C THR A 75 -2.16 -2.33 -2.91
N GLU A 76 -2.57 -3.39 -3.62
CA GLU A 76 -1.83 -3.94 -4.77
C GLU A 76 -1.67 -2.89 -5.89
N GLU A 77 -2.73 -2.10 -6.13
CA GLU A 77 -2.73 -1.00 -7.10
C GLU A 77 -2.03 0.28 -6.60
N ASN A 78 -1.42 0.27 -5.41
CA ASN A 78 -0.71 1.41 -4.82
C ASN A 78 -1.53 2.72 -4.77
N LEU A 79 -2.85 2.62 -4.59
CA LEU A 79 -3.76 3.76 -4.66
C LEU A 79 -3.75 4.65 -3.41
N SER A 80 -2.95 4.30 -2.40
CA SER A 80 -2.87 5.02 -1.14
C SER A 80 -2.33 6.44 -1.33
N VAL A 81 -3.06 7.43 -0.79
CA VAL A 81 -2.64 8.82 -0.84
C VAL A 81 -1.33 9.01 -0.07
N ARG A 82 -0.28 9.45 -0.77
CA ARG A 82 0.99 9.77 -0.13
C ARG A 82 0.80 10.90 0.87
N ARG A 83 1.11 10.64 2.15
CA ARG A 83 1.08 11.67 3.18
C ARG A 83 2.11 12.74 2.82
N ARG A 84 1.67 14.00 2.73
CA ARG A 84 2.58 15.13 2.53
C ARG A 84 3.54 15.19 3.72
N ARG A 85 4.84 15.03 3.47
CA ARG A 85 5.85 15.23 4.50
C ARG A 85 5.77 16.68 4.95
N ARG A 86 5.69 16.91 6.27
CA ARG A 86 5.83 18.26 6.82
C ARG A 86 7.17 18.80 6.34
N LYS A 87 7.16 19.90 5.59
CA LYS A 87 8.41 20.61 5.27
C LYS A 87 9.01 21.00 6.61
N LYS A 88 10.23 20.53 6.90
CA LYS A 88 11.00 21.10 8.00
C LYS A 88 11.16 22.59 7.66
N GLY A 89 10.99 23.47 8.65
CA GLY A 89 11.25 24.89 8.45
C GLY A 89 12.67 25.11 7.92
N ILE A 90 12.96 26.31 7.42
CA ILE A 90 14.34 26.71 7.11
C ILE A 90 15.19 26.35 8.33
N ALA A 91 16.29 25.63 8.10
CA ALA A 91 17.27 25.38 9.15
C ALA A 91 17.92 26.73 9.45
N VAL A 92 17.34 27.47 10.39
CA VAL A 92 18.01 28.60 11.03
C VAL A 92 19.22 28.01 11.74
N GLU A 93 20.38 28.66 11.65
CA GLU A 93 21.52 28.28 12.48
C GLU A 93 21.05 28.22 13.92
N ARG A 94 21.17 27.04 14.52
CA ARG A 94 20.79 26.84 15.90
C ARG A 94 21.99 27.29 16.71
N GLU A 95 21.82 28.34 17.49
CA GLU A 95 22.80 28.66 18.52
C GLU A 95 22.93 27.44 19.45
N PRO A 96 24.17 27.03 19.79
CA PRO A 96 24.37 25.93 20.72
C PRO A 96 23.72 26.28 22.06
N LEU A 97 23.06 25.29 22.68
CA LEU A 97 22.51 25.45 24.01
C LEU A 97 23.65 25.73 25.00
N VAL A 98 23.52 26.81 25.77
CA VAL A 98 24.43 27.09 26.89
C VAL A 98 24.18 26.06 27.97
N LEU A 99 25.24 25.34 28.36
CA LEU A 99 25.18 24.40 29.47
C LEU A 99 25.44 25.18 30.77
N PRO A 100 24.63 25.01 31.83
CA PRO A 100 24.91 25.59 33.13
C PRO A 100 26.10 24.88 33.80
N ASP A 101 26.91 25.64 34.52
CA ASP A 101 28.06 25.17 35.29
C ASP A 101 27.66 24.74 36.71
N ALA A 102 26.50 25.23 37.21
CA ALA A 102 25.97 24.88 38.52
C ALA A 102 24.43 24.69 38.54
N PRO A 103 23.89 24.01 39.56
CA PRO A 103 22.44 23.94 39.77
C PRO A 103 21.80 25.33 39.92
N ASN A 104 20.58 25.51 39.39
CA ASN A 104 19.79 26.75 39.45
C ASN A 104 20.32 27.95 38.65
N GLU A 105 21.20 27.75 37.68
CA GLU A 105 21.65 28.83 36.78
C GLU A 105 20.73 29.07 35.58
N VAL A 106 19.97 28.04 35.16
CA VAL A 106 19.07 28.09 34.01
C VAL A 106 17.70 27.55 34.40
N TRP A 107 16.65 28.29 34.06
CA TRP A 107 15.26 27.85 34.17
C TRP A 107 14.66 27.69 32.78
N SER A 108 14.14 26.50 32.49
CA SER A 108 13.35 26.24 31.29
C SER A 108 11.85 26.30 31.63
N MET A 109 11.07 26.95 30.76
CA MET A 109 9.61 26.93 30.84
C MET A 109 9.07 26.04 29.71
N ASP A 110 8.33 25.00 30.09
CA ASP A 110 7.63 24.13 29.14
C ASP A 110 6.13 24.38 29.20
N PHE A 111 5.50 24.54 28.03
CA PHE A 111 4.04 24.65 27.93
C PHE A 111 3.44 23.27 27.69
N VAL A 112 2.57 22.83 28.59
CA VAL A 112 1.72 21.65 28.39
C VAL A 112 0.33 22.14 28.01
N MET A 113 -0.12 21.80 26.80
CA MET A 113 -1.53 21.95 26.44
C MET A 113 -2.29 20.76 27.01
N ASP A 114 -2.97 20.98 28.14
CA ASP A 114 -3.96 20.04 28.64
C ASP A 114 -5.30 20.28 27.92
N ARG A 115 -5.89 19.20 27.41
CA ARG A 115 -7.29 19.24 26.96
C ARG A 115 -8.14 18.75 28.11
N LEU A 116 -8.59 19.68 28.95
CA LEU A 116 -9.73 19.40 29.80
C LEU A 116 -10.91 19.03 28.90
N ALA A 117 -11.28 17.76 28.91
CA ALA A 117 -12.42 17.26 28.19
C ALA A 117 -13.68 17.90 28.79
N ASN A 118 -14.31 18.83 28.06
CA ASN A 118 -15.68 19.17 28.32
C ASN A 118 -16.57 18.02 27.84
N ARG A 119 -17.42 17.59 28.77
CA ARG A 119 -18.39 16.50 28.71
C ARG A 119 -19.43 16.70 27.61
#